data_AF-A0A223HI55-F1
#
_entry.id   AF-A0A223HI55-F1
#
_cell.length_a   1.000
_cell.length_b   1.000
_cell.length_c   1.000
_cell.angle_alpha   90.00
_cell.angle_beta   90.00
_cell.angle_gamma   90.00
#
_symmetry.space_group_name_H-M   'P 1'
#
loop_
_entity.id
_entity.type
_entity.pdbx_description
1 polymer ?
#
loop_
_entity_poly.entity_id
_entity_poly.type
_entity_poly.pdbx_seq_one_letter_code
_entity_poly.pdbx_strand_id
1 'polypeptide(L)'
;MIITEIRVLIWKLLTKSLYPAYLRIIYKMDIGKDVMISHKAILDKSVNPKGLHVGDRAHIVAGAEILCHDAWRGLKKDTYIGVNSLIGSRSLIMPGVRIGDMSVVGACSVVTKDVPDNTMVAGNPARVIRTGISINKEGRIVNFGELSKK
;
A
#
# COMPACT_ATOMS: atom_id res chain seq x y z
N MET A 1 22.34 19.98 -10.04
CA MET A 1 21.81 18.92 -10.92
C MET A 1 22.30 17.53 -10.49
N ILE A 2 23.61 17.29 -10.44
CA ILE A 2 24.20 15.97 -10.08
C ILE A 2 23.82 15.47 -8.67
N ILE A 3 23.88 16.32 -7.65
CA ILE A 3 23.55 15.93 -6.25
C ILE A 3 22.10 15.44 -6.12
N THR A 4 21.17 16.08 -6.83
CA THR A 4 19.75 15.69 -6.81
C THR A 4 19.55 14.30 -7.41
N GLU A 5 20.19 14.01 -8.54
CA GLU A 5 20.13 12.69 -9.18
C GLU A 5 20.70 11.60 -8.28
N ILE A 6 21.86 11.83 -7.67
CA ILE A 6 22.47 10.90 -6.70
C ILE A 6 21.53 10.67 -5.52
N ARG A 7 20.96 11.73 -4.94
CA ARG A 7 20.02 11.62 -3.82
C ARG A 7 18.79 10.78 -4.19
N VAL A 8 18.21 11.01 -5.37
CA VAL A 8 17.04 10.26 -5.86
C VAL A 8 17.40 8.80 -6.12
N LEU A 9 18.58 8.53 -6.67
CA LEU A 9 19.07 7.18 -6.88
C LEU A 9 19.24 6.42 -5.56
N ILE A 10 19.90 7.03 -4.57
CA ILE A 10 20.07 6.46 -3.22
C ILE A 10 18.71 6.19 -2.60
N TRP A 11 17.78 7.15 -2.69
CA TRP A 11 16.43 6.98 -2.15
C TRP A 11 15.68 5.82 -2.80
N LYS A 12 15.75 5.68 -4.13
CA LYS A 12 15.15 4.54 -4.86
C LYS A 12 15.78 3.23 -4.42
N LEU A 13 17.10 3.15 -4.29
CA LEU A 13 17.80 1.96 -3.81
C LEU A 13 17.30 1.55 -2.41
N LEU A 14 17.21 2.51 -1.49
CA LEU A 14 16.76 2.26 -0.12
C LEU A 14 15.30 1.78 -0.07
N THR A 15 14.41 2.45 -0.78
CA THR A 15 12.95 2.21 -0.69
C THR A 15 12.39 1.12 -1.60
N LYS A 16 13.04 0.84 -2.74
CA LYS A 16 12.59 -0.18 -3.70
C LYS A 16 13.38 -1.49 -3.65
N SER A 17 14.62 -1.46 -3.14
CA SER A 17 15.48 -2.66 -3.16
C SER A 17 15.82 -3.12 -1.74
N LEU A 18 16.55 -2.30 -0.98
CA LEU A 18 17.11 -2.72 0.30
C LEU A 18 16.02 -2.97 1.36
N TYR A 19 15.06 -2.06 1.48
CA TYR A 19 14.02 -2.19 2.49
C TYR A 19 13.04 -3.36 2.22
N PRO A 20 12.49 -3.53 1.00
CA PRO A 20 11.72 -4.74 0.67
C PRO A 20 12.50 -6.05 0.86
N ALA A 21 13.80 -6.08 0.51
CA ALA A 21 14.64 -7.26 0.74
C ALA A 21 14.80 -7.58 2.24
N TYR A 22 15.05 -6.56 3.06
CA TYR A 22 15.10 -6.69 4.52
C TYR A 22 13.79 -7.26 5.09
N LEU A 23 12.64 -6.75 4.65
CA LEU A 23 11.32 -7.24 5.09
C LEU A 23 11.09 -8.70 4.71
N ARG A 24 11.46 -9.12 3.48
CA ARG A 24 11.40 -10.53 3.06
C ARG A 24 12.33 -11.43 3.89
N ILE A 25 13.58 -11.03 4.08
CA ILE A 25 14.60 -11.89 4.70
C ILE A 25 14.36 -12.04 6.21
N ILE A 26 14.11 -10.92 6.90
CA ILE A 26 14.03 -10.87 8.37
C ILE A 26 12.62 -11.17 8.86
N TYR A 27 11.60 -10.54 8.28
CA TYR A 27 10.21 -10.70 8.74
C TYR A 27 9.45 -11.80 7.99
N LYS A 28 10.03 -12.39 6.94
CA LYS A 28 9.39 -13.41 6.11
C LYS A 28 8.06 -12.94 5.50
N MET A 29 7.96 -11.64 5.22
CA MET A 29 6.80 -11.03 4.55
C MET A 29 6.76 -11.44 3.07
N ASP A 30 5.55 -11.53 2.53
CA ASP A 30 5.31 -11.73 1.10
C ASP A 30 5.27 -10.38 0.39
N ILE A 31 6.37 -10.01 -0.28
CA ILE A 31 6.53 -8.72 -0.95
C ILE A 31 7.05 -8.95 -2.36
N GLY A 32 6.26 -8.50 -3.33
CA GLY A 32 6.53 -8.59 -4.75
C GLY A 32 7.75 -7.79 -5.24
N LYS A 33 7.89 -7.77 -6.56
CA LYS A 33 8.96 -7.09 -7.30
C LYS A 33 8.63 -5.62 -7.48
N ASP A 34 9.67 -4.78 -7.50
CA ASP A 34 9.57 -3.32 -7.73
C ASP A 34 8.62 -2.55 -6.78
N VAL A 35 8.26 -3.15 -5.64
CA VAL A 35 7.48 -2.52 -4.59
C VAL A 35 8.27 -1.37 -3.98
N MET A 36 7.61 -0.24 -3.78
CA MET A 36 8.19 0.90 -3.09
C MET A 36 7.55 1.08 -1.73
N ILE A 37 8.32 0.96 -0.66
CA ILE A 37 7.83 1.13 0.70
C ILE A 37 8.62 2.26 1.35
N SER A 38 7.91 3.27 1.84
CA SER A 38 8.53 4.29 2.68
C SER A 38 9.07 3.67 3.98
N HIS A 39 10.27 4.05 4.40
CA HIS A 39 10.77 3.71 5.75
C HIS A 39 9.88 4.25 6.88
N LYS A 40 9.01 5.22 6.57
CA LYS A 40 8.03 5.78 7.51
C LYS A 40 6.68 5.06 7.48
N ALA A 41 6.51 4.04 6.64
CA ALA A 41 5.31 3.21 6.67
C ALA A 41 5.33 2.31 7.92
N ILE A 42 4.17 2.14 8.54
CA ILE A 42 3.98 1.32 9.72
C ILE A 42 3.40 -0.01 9.24
N LEU A 43 4.20 -1.07 9.35
CA LEU A 43 3.79 -2.41 8.97
C LEU A 43 3.70 -3.26 10.23
N ASP A 44 2.81 -4.24 10.22
CA ASP A 44 2.60 -5.18 11.32
C ASP A 44 3.77 -6.15 11.53
N LYS A 45 4.91 -5.63 11.95
CA LYS A 45 6.17 -6.36 12.09
C LYS A 45 6.23 -7.20 13.36
N SER A 46 5.50 -6.79 14.40
CA SER A 46 5.66 -7.31 15.75
C SER A 46 4.79 -8.55 16.04
N VAL A 47 3.56 -8.59 15.50
CA VAL A 47 2.58 -9.61 15.91
C VAL A 47 2.21 -10.56 14.78
N ASN A 48 1.95 -10.05 13.57
CA ASN A 48 1.62 -10.88 12.41
C ASN A 48 2.35 -10.44 11.12
N PRO A 49 3.70 -10.45 11.09
CA PRO A 49 4.46 -10.00 9.92
C PRO A 49 4.14 -10.79 8.65
N LYS A 50 3.99 -12.12 8.76
CA LYS A 50 3.73 -12.99 7.60
C LYS A 50 2.33 -12.82 7.00
N GLY A 51 1.41 -12.14 7.70
CA GLY A 51 0.07 -11.87 7.19
C GLY A 51 0.01 -10.71 6.21
N LEU A 52 1.11 -9.97 6.00
CA LEU A 52 1.15 -8.90 5.01
C LEU A 52 1.60 -9.44 3.65
N HIS A 53 0.73 -9.27 2.66
CA HIS A 53 0.98 -9.63 1.26
C HIS A 53 0.94 -8.38 0.38
N VAL A 54 2.02 -8.12 -0.37
CA VAL A 54 2.14 -6.94 -1.23
C VAL A 54 2.49 -7.35 -2.65
N GLY A 55 1.60 -7.08 -3.60
CA GLY A 55 1.78 -7.35 -5.02
C GLY A 55 2.84 -6.47 -5.68
N ASP A 56 3.30 -6.91 -6.86
CA ASP A 56 4.33 -6.22 -7.64
C ASP A 56 3.99 -4.74 -7.88
N ARG A 57 5.01 -3.88 -7.85
CA ARG A 57 4.93 -2.43 -8.14
C ARG A 57 3.99 -1.63 -7.23
N ALA A 58 3.48 -2.19 -6.14
CA ALA A 58 2.70 -1.44 -5.17
C ALA A 58 3.54 -0.33 -4.50
N HIS A 59 2.90 0.80 -4.19
CA HIS A 59 3.53 1.92 -3.51
C HIS A 59 2.87 2.16 -2.14
N ILE A 60 3.66 2.05 -1.07
CA ILE A 60 3.22 2.32 0.30
C ILE A 60 3.90 3.59 0.79
N VAL A 61 3.11 4.67 0.91
CA VAL A 61 3.61 6.02 1.17
C VAL A 61 3.86 6.24 2.67
N ALA A 62 4.63 7.27 3.00
CA ALA A 62 5.00 7.62 4.37
C ALA A 62 3.79 7.70 5.32
N GLY A 63 3.92 7.08 6.49
CA GLY A 63 2.89 7.07 7.52
C GLY A 63 1.70 6.17 7.24
N ALA A 64 1.59 5.54 6.06
CA ALA A 64 0.57 4.53 5.84
C ALA A 64 0.77 3.37 6.83
N GLU A 65 -0.31 2.92 7.44
CA GLU A 65 -0.35 1.85 8.42
C GLU A 65 -1.15 0.67 7.89
N ILE A 66 -0.53 -0.51 7.86
CA ILE A 66 -1.17 -1.74 7.36
C ILE A 66 -1.12 -2.79 8.46
N LEU A 67 -2.30 -3.10 8.99
CA LEU A 67 -2.46 -4.02 10.10
C LEU A 67 -2.80 -5.42 9.58
N CYS A 68 -2.27 -6.45 10.25
CA CYS A 68 -2.57 -7.86 10.02
C CYS A 68 -3.03 -8.55 11.33
N HIS A 69 -3.21 -7.78 12.41
CA HIS A 69 -3.76 -8.22 13.68
C HIS A 69 -4.61 -7.12 14.35
N ASP A 70 -5.53 -7.56 15.19
CA ASP A 70 -6.29 -6.72 16.12
C ASP A 70 -6.22 -7.39 17.50
N ALA A 71 -5.49 -6.78 18.42
CA ALA A 71 -5.29 -7.33 19.77
C ALA A 71 -6.58 -7.35 20.60
N TRP A 72 -7.47 -6.36 20.42
CA TRP A 72 -8.70 -6.25 21.21
C TRP A 72 -9.74 -7.29 20.78
N ARG A 73 -9.72 -7.66 19.50
CA ARG A 73 -10.56 -8.74 18.97
C ARG A 73 -9.88 -10.11 18.97
N GLY A 74 -8.60 -10.19 19.35
CA GLY A 74 -7.81 -11.42 19.28
C GLY A 74 -7.66 -11.97 17.86
N LEU A 75 -7.68 -11.11 16.84
CA LEU A 75 -7.69 -11.52 15.44
C LEU A 75 -6.27 -11.42 14.84
N LYS A 76 -5.89 -12.45 14.07
CA LYS A 76 -4.80 -12.40 13.10
C LYS A 76 -5.37 -12.74 11.74
N LYS A 77 -5.19 -11.84 10.78
CA LYS A 77 -5.76 -11.96 9.44
C LYS A 77 -4.76 -11.48 8.42
N ASP A 78 -4.79 -12.12 7.25
CA ASP A 78 -3.95 -11.73 6.13
C ASP A 78 -4.53 -10.49 5.46
N THR A 79 -3.70 -9.48 5.27
CA THR A 79 -4.05 -8.22 4.62
C THR A 79 -3.28 -8.13 3.30
N TYR A 80 -3.99 -7.79 2.23
CA TYR A 80 -3.46 -7.86 0.87
C TYR A 80 -3.44 -6.49 0.23
N ILE A 81 -2.31 -6.13 -0.36
CA ILE A 81 -2.14 -4.96 -1.20
C ILE A 81 -1.90 -5.43 -2.63
N GLY A 82 -2.82 -5.10 -3.54
CA GLY A 82 -2.77 -5.53 -4.93
C GLY A 82 -1.60 -4.99 -5.74
N VAL A 83 -1.41 -5.57 -6.92
CA VAL A 83 -0.41 -5.20 -7.92
C VAL A 83 -0.66 -3.77 -8.38
N ASN A 84 0.41 -2.97 -8.42
CA ASN A 84 0.38 -1.59 -8.90
C ASN A 84 -0.57 -0.66 -8.11
N SER A 85 -0.94 -1.03 -6.88
CA SER A 85 -1.83 -0.25 -6.03
C SER A 85 -1.06 0.82 -5.23
N LEU A 86 -1.71 1.96 -4.99
CA LEU A 86 -1.10 3.13 -4.33
C LEU A 86 -1.78 3.36 -2.97
N ILE A 87 -1.01 3.21 -1.89
CA ILE A 87 -1.50 3.40 -0.53
C ILE A 87 -1.09 4.78 -0.03
N GLY A 88 -2.07 5.66 0.10
CA GLY A 88 -1.88 7.07 0.42
C GLY A 88 -1.26 7.32 1.80
N SER A 89 -0.60 8.48 1.92
CA SER A 89 0.05 8.92 3.16
C SER A 89 -0.90 8.89 4.35
N ARG A 90 -0.46 8.32 5.47
CA ARG A 90 -1.24 8.22 6.72
C ARG A 90 -2.60 7.53 6.59
N SER A 91 -2.82 6.73 5.54
CA SER A 91 -3.98 5.85 5.50
C SER A 91 -3.79 4.65 6.43
N LEU A 92 -4.88 4.13 6.98
CA LEU A 92 -4.94 2.95 7.82
C LEU A 92 -5.71 1.86 7.09
N ILE A 93 -5.08 0.69 6.90
CA ILE A 93 -5.70 -0.51 6.35
C ILE A 93 -5.96 -1.49 7.49
N MET A 94 -7.23 -1.81 7.74
CA MET A 94 -7.62 -2.71 8.83
C MET A 94 -7.21 -4.16 8.55
N PRO A 95 -7.02 -5.00 9.60
CA PRO A 95 -6.68 -6.40 9.44
C PRO A 95 -7.70 -7.17 8.59
N GLY A 96 -7.19 -7.99 7.66
CA GLY A 96 -8.02 -8.83 6.80
C GLY A 96 -8.56 -8.15 5.56
N VAL A 97 -8.27 -6.86 5.35
CA VAL A 97 -8.72 -6.13 4.17
C VAL A 97 -7.89 -6.50 2.94
N ARG A 98 -8.56 -6.63 1.81
CA ARG A 98 -7.95 -6.80 0.49
C ARG A 98 -8.10 -5.52 -0.33
N ILE A 99 -6.97 -4.92 -0.69
CA ILE A 99 -6.91 -3.86 -1.69
C ILE A 99 -6.66 -4.51 -3.04
N GLY A 100 -7.61 -4.36 -3.97
CA GLY A 100 -7.51 -4.88 -5.33
C GLY A 100 -6.35 -4.27 -6.12
N ASP A 101 -6.12 -4.82 -7.30
CA ASP A 101 -5.07 -4.40 -8.22
C ASP A 101 -5.40 -3.04 -8.83
N MET A 102 -4.35 -2.24 -9.08
CA MET A 102 -4.46 -0.90 -9.67
C MET A 102 -5.41 0.04 -8.90
N SER A 103 -5.51 -0.15 -7.58
CA SER A 103 -6.39 0.64 -6.71
C SER A 103 -5.64 1.70 -5.92
N VAL A 104 -6.34 2.76 -5.56
CA VAL A 104 -5.77 3.91 -4.85
C VAL A 104 -6.51 4.13 -3.54
N VAL A 105 -5.76 4.17 -2.45
CA VAL A 105 -6.26 4.61 -1.15
C VAL A 105 -5.84 6.06 -0.94
N GLY A 106 -6.81 6.96 -0.77
CA GLY A 106 -6.56 8.37 -0.49
C GLY A 106 -5.83 8.59 0.83
N ALA A 107 -5.10 9.69 0.94
CA ALA A 107 -4.40 10.04 2.19
C ALA A 107 -5.37 10.14 3.37
N CYS A 108 -4.90 9.79 4.57
CA CYS A 108 -5.66 9.82 5.83
C CYS A 108 -6.96 8.98 5.83
N SER A 109 -7.11 8.03 4.92
CA SER A 109 -8.30 7.17 4.85
C SER A 109 -8.22 6.02 5.85
N VAL A 110 -9.37 5.57 6.37
CA VAL A 110 -9.47 4.36 7.20
C VAL A 110 -10.24 3.30 6.42
N VAL A 111 -9.52 2.33 5.86
CA VAL A 111 -10.09 1.29 5.00
C VAL A 111 -10.51 0.10 5.87
N THR A 112 -11.83 -0.06 5.97
CA THR A 112 -12.46 -1.08 6.83
C THR A 112 -13.10 -2.23 6.05
N LYS A 113 -13.08 -2.18 4.72
CA LYS A 113 -13.67 -3.16 3.81
C LYS A 113 -12.78 -3.32 2.58
N ASP A 114 -12.91 -4.46 1.93
CA ASP A 114 -12.20 -4.75 0.69
C ASP A 114 -12.47 -3.69 -0.38
N VAL A 115 -11.44 -3.40 -1.17
CA VAL A 115 -11.46 -2.45 -2.26
C VAL A 115 -11.34 -3.24 -3.56
N PRO A 116 -12.31 -3.16 -4.49
CA PRO A 116 -12.20 -3.82 -5.78
C PRO A 116 -11.00 -3.32 -6.59
N ASP A 117 -10.68 -4.02 -7.67
CA ASP A 117 -9.65 -3.56 -8.62
C ASP A 117 -10.04 -2.23 -9.28
N ASN A 118 -9.04 -1.51 -9.78
CA ASN A 118 -9.22 -0.26 -10.54
C ASN A 118 -10.11 0.77 -9.81
N THR A 119 -10.02 0.81 -8.48
CA THR A 119 -10.92 1.59 -7.64
C THR A 119 -10.13 2.59 -6.79
N MET A 120 -10.66 3.81 -6.67
CA MET A 120 -10.15 4.80 -5.74
C MET A 120 -11.09 4.91 -4.55
N VAL A 121 -10.55 4.80 -3.34
CA VAL A 121 -11.29 5.00 -2.08
C VAL A 121 -10.70 6.14 -1.27
N ALA A 122 -11.54 6.85 -0.52
CA ALA A 122 -11.08 7.83 0.46
C ALA A 122 -12.05 8.01 1.64
N GLY A 123 -11.56 8.56 2.75
CA GLY A 123 -12.37 8.95 3.91
C GLY A 123 -12.24 8.02 5.11
N ASN A 124 -12.98 8.33 6.18
CA ASN A 124 -13.05 7.53 7.40
C ASN A 124 -14.54 7.38 7.84
N PRO A 125 -15.14 6.20 7.68
CA PRO A 125 -14.59 5.03 6.98
C PRO A 125 -14.47 5.29 5.47
N ALA A 126 -13.49 4.66 4.82
CA ALA A 126 -13.22 4.85 3.40
C ALA A 126 -14.41 4.41 2.54
N ARG A 127 -14.69 5.18 1.48
CA ARG A 127 -15.74 4.90 0.49
C ARG A 127 -15.16 5.02 -0.90
N VAL A 128 -15.75 4.28 -1.84
CA VAL A 128 -15.42 4.41 -3.26
C VAL A 128 -15.75 5.83 -3.71
N ILE A 129 -14.76 6.49 -4.31
CA ILE A 129 -14.91 7.83 -4.89
C ILE A 129 -14.80 7.78 -6.42
N ARG A 130 -14.05 6.83 -6.97
CA ARG A 130 -13.92 6.59 -8.42
C ARG A 130 -13.76 5.11 -8.73
N THR A 131 -14.24 4.71 -9.90
CA THR A 131 -14.09 3.36 -10.45
C THR A 131 -13.52 3.43 -11.87
N GLY A 132 -12.87 2.35 -12.33
CA GLY A 132 -12.25 2.31 -13.65
C GLY A 132 -11.02 3.21 -13.78
N ILE A 133 -10.30 3.44 -12.68
CA ILE A 133 -9.02 4.17 -12.74
C ILE A 133 -7.96 3.29 -13.40
N SER A 134 -6.91 3.92 -13.96
CA SER A 134 -5.74 3.17 -14.43
C SER A 134 -4.45 3.85 -13.99
N ILE A 135 -3.45 3.02 -13.69
CA ILE A 135 -2.15 3.42 -13.18
C ILE A 135 -1.09 2.85 -14.12
N ASN A 136 -0.15 3.71 -14.53
CA ASN A 136 0.97 3.27 -15.36
C ASN A 136 2.03 2.48 -14.55
N LYS A 137 3.09 1.99 -15.21
CA LYS A 137 4.14 1.20 -14.53
C LYS A 137 4.99 2.01 -13.55
N GLU A 138 4.98 3.34 -13.66
CA GLU A 138 5.67 4.25 -12.74
C GLU A 138 4.84 4.59 -11.49
N GLY A 139 3.64 4.03 -11.35
CA GLY A 139 2.74 4.30 -10.22
C GLY A 139 2.05 5.66 -10.30
N ARG A 140 1.80 6.16 -11.51
CA ARG A 140 1.05 7.41 -11.77
C ARG A 140 -0.33 7.09 -12.32
N ILE A 141 -1.34 7.78 -11.81
CA ILE A 141 -2.71 7.70 -12.32
C ILE A 141 -2.73 8.37 -13.69
N VAL A 142 -3.14 7.62 -14.72
CA VAL A 142 -3.24 8.12 -16.11
C VAL A 142 -4.69 8.22 -16.59
N ASN A 143 -5.61 7.51 -15.95
CA ASN A 143 -7.05 7.68 -16.12
C ASN A 143 -7.74 7.71 -14.76
N PHE A 144 -8.58 8.71 -14.52
CA PHE A 144 -9.36 8.86 -13.27
C PHE A 144 -10.74 8.18 -13.32
N GLY A 145 -11.10 7.54 -14.44
CA GLY A 145 -12.34 6.80 -14.59
C GLY A 145 -13.57 7.63 -14.25
N GLU A 146 -14.60 6.97 -13.74
CA GLU A 146 -15.89 7.58 -13.40
C GLU A 146 -15.96 7.95 -11.93
N LEU A 147 -16.65 9.05 -11.62
CA LEU A 147 -16.99 9.38 -10.23
C LEU A 147 -18.05 8.40 -9.71
N SER A 148 -17.87 7.92 -8.49
CA SER A 148 -18.91 7.15 -7.81
C SER A 148 -20.13 8.03 -7.64
N LYS A 149 -21.29 7.56 -8.11
CA LYS A 149 -22.58 8.16 -7.77
C LYS A 149 -22.77 7.97 -6.26
N LYS A 150 -23.03 9.07 -5.55
CA LYS A 150 -23.32 9.06 -4.11
C LYS A 150 -24.65 8.39 -3.83
#